data_AF-A0AAX3BGY9-F1
#
_entry.id   AF-A0AAX3BGY9-F1
#
_cell.length_a   1.000
_cell.length_b   1.000
_cell.length_c   1.000
_cell.angle_alpha   90.00
_cell.angle_beta   90.00
_cell.angle_gamma   90.00
#
_symmetry.space_group_name_H-M   'P 1'
#
loop_
_entity.id
_entity.type
_entity.pdbx_description
1 polymer ?
#
loop_
_entity_poly.entity_id
_entity_poly.type
_entity_poly.pdbx_seq_one_letter_code
_entity_poly.pdbx_strand_id
1 'polypeptide(L)'
;MFTNFIVVTLLTQQLLFPLAITETEQRTGMMYRRGWGEWAGMIFVFPGPQQVGFWMKNTYLPMSIVYTDEELNILEIHQGIPFNTEVMVSRTSRVRYVLELDPAKTNLIFTHYESFRRSLKKKLQRRGL
;
A
#
# COMPACT_ATOMS: atom_id res chain seq x y z
N MET A 1 -15.97 5.89 4.49
CA MET A 1 -15.24 6.51 3.38
C MET A 1 -13.89 6.95 3.93
N PHE A 2 -12.76 6.50 3.36
CA PHE A 2 -11.45 6.98 3.81
C PHE A 2 -11.30 8.43 3.34
N THR A 3 -11.30 9.39 4.27
CA THR A 3 -11.12 10.83 3.97
C THR A 3 -9.65 11.24 3.99
N ASN A 4 -8.79 10.40 4.57
CA ASN A 4 -7.36 10.63 4.67
C ASN A 4 -6.61 9.87 3.56
N PHE A 5 -6.22 10.59 2.51
CA PHE A 5 -5.46 10.02 1.39
C PHE A 5 -4.28 10.91 0.97
N ILE A 6 -3.31 10.30 0.31
CA ILE A 6 -2.21 10.97 -0.39
C ILE A 6 -2.45 10.88 -1.89
N VAL A 7 -2.28 12.01 -2.58
CA VAL A 7 -2.25 12.03 -4.05
C VAL A 7 -0.80 12.00 -4.49
N VAL A 8 -0.40 11.08 -5.36
CA VAL A 8 0.91 11.05 -6.03
C VAL A 8 0.72 11.32 -7.51
N THR A 9 1.38 12.35 -8.04
CA THR A 9 1.38 12.63 -9.48
C THR A 9 2.55 11.90 -10.12
N LEU A 10 2.26 11.04 -11.10
CA LEU A 10 3.25 10.40 -11.96
C LEU A 10 2.95 10.77 -13.40
N LEU A 11 3.94 11.36 -14.08
CA LEU A 11 3.75 11.95 -15.41
C LEU A 11 2.59 12.95 -15.37
N THR A 12 1.48 12.63 -16.04
CA THR A 12 0.25 13.42 -16.08
C THR A 12 -0.89 12.84 -15.22
N GLN A 13 -0.70 11.67 -14.60
CA GLN A 13 -1.74 10.99 -13.83
C GLN A 13 -1.66 11.33 -12.34
N GLN A 14 -2.81 11.61 -11.73
CA GLN A 14 -2.97 11.69 -10.28
C GLN A 14 -3.42 10.33 -9.74
N LEU A 15 -2.65 9.77 -8.82
CA LEU A 15 -2.92 8.49 -8.18
C LEU A 15 -3.29 8.73 -6.73
N LEU A 16 -4.47 8.29 -6.32
CA LEU A 16 -5.00 8.50 -4.97
C LEU A 16 -4.77 7.25 -4.11
N PHE A 17 -4.26 7.46 -2.90
CA PHE A 17 -3.95 6.41 -1.95
C PHE A 17 -4.50 6.75 -0.57
N PRO A 18 -5.63 6.17 -0.15
CA PRO A 18 -6.04 6.16 1.25
C PRO A 18 -4.93 5.64 2.16
N LEU A 19 -4.87 6.20 3.36
CA LEU A 19 -3.94 5.78 4.41
C LEU A 19 -4.67 4.89 5.41
N ALA A 20 -4.04 3.78 5.79
CA ALA A 20 -4.42 2.95 6.91
C ALA A 20 -3.41 3.15 8.05
N ILE A 21 -3.78 3.96 9.05
CA ILE A 21 -2.89 4.39 10.14
C ILE A 21 -3.29 3.72 11.46
N THR A 22 -4.59 3.65 11.73
CA THR A 22 -5.11 3.00 12.93
C THR A 22 -5.15 1.49 12.75
N GLU A 23 -5.07 0.74 13.85
CA GLU A 23 -5.18 -0.73 13.82
C GLU A 23 -6.47 -1.19 13.12
N THR A 24 -7.58 -0.49 13.32
CA THR A 24 -8.86 -0.82 12.68
C THR A 24 -8.80 -0.64 11.16
N GLU A 25 -8.20 0.47 10.69
CA GLU A 25 -8.02 0.71 9.25
C GLU A 25 -7.07 -0.34 8.65
N GLN A 26 -5.98 -0.67 9.33
CA GLN A 26 -5.00 -1.66 8.87
C GLN A 26 -5.59 -3.09 8.83
N ARG A 27 -6.41 -3.46 9.81
CA ARG A 27 -7.07 -4.78 9.81
C ARG A 27 -8.18 -4.88 8.77
N THR A 28 -8.79 -3.75 8.41
CA THR A 28 -9.85 -3.69 7.40
C THR A 28 -9.27 -3.66 5.98
N GLY A 29 -8.25 -2.84 5.73
CA GLY A 29 -7.63 -2.68 4.42
C GLY A 29 -8.66 -2.50 3.29
N MET A 30 -8.49 -3.31 2.24
CA MET A 30 -9.39 -3.35 1.08
C MET A 30 -10.53 -4.38 1.18
N MET A 31 -10.81 -4.94 2.36
CA MET A 31 -11.90 -5.91 2.55
C MET A 31 -13.24 -5.36 2.06
N TYR A 32 -14.09 -6.25 1.56
CA TYR A 32 -15.47 -6.00 1.11
C TYR A 32 -15.63 -5.08 -0.10
N ARG A 33 -14.56 -4.49 -0.62
CA ARG A 33 -14.59 -3.66 -1.83
C ARG A 33 -14.78 -4.51 -3.06
N ARG A 34 -15.66 -4.05 -3.96
CA ARG A 34 -15.96 -4.71 -5.26
C ARG A 34 -15.26 -4.04 -6.44
N GLY A 35 -14.61 -2.91 -6.22
CA GLY A 35 -13.87 -2.16 -7.23
C GLY A 35 -12.88 -1.18 -6.59
N TRP A 36 -11.86 -0.80 -7.36
CA TRP A 36 -10.85 0.18 -6.96
C TRP A 36 -11.39 1.62 -6.95
N GLY A 37 -12.37 1.91 -7.79
CA GLY A 37 -12.91 3.26 -7.95
C GLY A 37 -11.83 4.22 -8.44
N GLU A 38 -11.66 5.34 -7.74
CA GLU A 38 -10.62 6.33 -8.04
C GLU A 38 -9.24 6.01 -7.41
N TRP A 39 -9.16 4.97 -6.57
CA TRP A 39 -7.96 4.67 -5.80
C TRP A 39 -6.99 3.82 -6.60
N ALA A 40 -5.72 4.22 -6.57
CA ALA A 40 -4.63 3.49 -7.19
C ALA A 40 -4.03 2.41 -6.26
N GLY A 41 -4.49 2.39 -5.00
CA GLY A 41 -3.98 1.51 -3.96
C GLY A 41 -4.38 1.99 -2.56
N MET A 42 -3.81 1.37 -1.54
CA MET A 42 -3.87 1.77 -0.14
C MET A 42 -2.48 1.70 0.47
N ILE A 43 -2.17 2.62 1.39
CA ILE A 43 -0.87 2.68 2.06
C ILE A 43 -1.08 2.44 3.54
N PHE A 44 -0.45 1.39 4.04
CA PHE A 44 -0.43 1.04 5.45
C PHE A 44 0.79 1.70 6.07
N VAL A 45 0.57 2.48 7.12
CA VAL A 45 1.60 3.25 7.82
C VAL A 45 1.75 2.69 9.22
N PHE A 46 2.90 2.09 9.50
CA PHE A 46 3.21 1.57 10.82
C PHE A 46 3.92 2.62 11.68
N PRO A 47 3.80 2.61 13.02
CA PRO A 47 4.46 3.58 13.90
C PRO A 47 5.99 3.49 13.88
N GLY A 48 6.53 2.34 13.47
CA GLY A 48 7.95 2.07 13.34
C GLY A 48 8.20 0.80 12.52
N PRO A 49 9.45 0.54 12.12
CA PRO A 49 9.84 -0.68 11.44
C PRO A 49 9.46 -1.91 12.28
N GLN A 50 8.72 -2.83 11.69
CA GLN A 50 8.33 -4.08 12.35
C GLN A 50 8.13 -5.22 11.35
N GLN A 51 7.99 -6.45 11.85
CA GLN A 51 7.55 -7.58 11.03
C GLN A 51 6.03 -7.51 10.90
N VAL A 52 5.51 -7.69 9.69
CA VAL A 52 4.06 -7.59 9.41
C VAL A 52 3.59 -8.77 8.60
N GLY A 53 2.30 -9.06 8.65
CA GLY A 53 1.69 -10.11 7.84
C GLY A 53 0.37 -9.64 7.23
N PHE A 54 0.19 -9.91 5.95
CA PHE A 54 -1.05 -9.60 5.23
C PHE A 54 -1.71 -10.87 4.73
N TRP A 55 -3.03 -10.79 4.52
CA TRP A 55 -3.86 -11.85 3.96
C TRP A 55 -4.96 -11.20 3.11
N MET A 56 -5.71 -12.03 2.39
CA MET A 56 -6.77 -11.58 1.48
C MET A 56 -8.15 -11.98 1.96
N LYS A 57 -8.29 -12.27 3.27
CA LYS A 57 -9.58 -12.62 3.89
C LYS A 57 -10.61 -11.53 3.58
N ASN A 58 -11.75 -11.90 3.02
CA ASN A 58 -12.84 -10.99 2.63
C ASN A 58 -12.46 -9.91 1.58
N THR A 59 -11.34 -10.07 0.88
CA THR A 59 -10.89 -9.16 -0.18
C THR A 59 -11.21 -9.76 -1.54
N TYR A 60 -12.01 -9.05 -2.35
CA TYR A 60 -12.46 -9.50 -3.67
C TYR A 60 -11.50 -9.12 -4.79
N LEU A 61 -10.72 -8.05 -4.60
CA LEU A 61 -9.85 -7.47 -5.61
C LEU A 61 -8.47 -8.15 -5.55
N PRO A 62 -7.89 -8.59 -6.67
CA PRO A 62 -6.48 -8.99 -6.71
C PRO A 62 -5.61 -7.73 -6.63
N MET A 63 -4.43 -7.84 -6.04
CA MET A 63 -3.50 -6.70 -5.86
C MET A 63 -2.06 -7.15 -5.72
N SER A 64 -1.12 -6.23 -5.94
CA SER A 64 0.25 -6.42 -5.45
C SER A 64 0.36 -5.89 -4.03
N ILE A 65 0.94 -6.66 -3.12
CA ILE A 65 1.22 -6.24 -1.75
C ILE A 65 2.73 -6.01 -1.65
N VAL A 66 3.12 -4.74 -1.58
CA VAL A 66 4.52 -4.29 -1.68
C VAL A 66 5.01 -3.88 -0.29
N TYR A 67 5.98 -4.61 0.22
CA TYR A 67 6.53 -4.39 1.55
C TYR A 67 7.74 -3.48 1.41
N THR A 68 7.80 -2.41 2.20
CA THR A 68 8.84 -1.38 2.06
C THR A 68 9.42 -0.94 3.39
N ASP A 69 10.69 -0.53 3.37
CA ASP A 69 11.36 0.06 4.53
C ASP A 69 10.95 1.53 4.76
N GLU A 70 11.57 2.18 5.74
CA GLU A 70 11.31 3.58 6.11
C GLU A 70 11.65 4.57 4.98
N GLU A 71 12.54 4.18 4.06
CA GLU A 71 12.89 4.93 2.88
C GLU A 71 12.00 4.64 1.66
N LEU A 72 10.97 3.79 1.83
CA LEU A 72 10.13 3.24 0.76
C LEU A 72 10.93 2.44 -0.28
N ASN A 73 12.08 1.86 0.07
CA ASN A 73 12.72 0.86 -0.78
C ASN A 73 11.90 -0.44 -0.71
N ILE A 74 11.72 -1.11 -1.85
CA ILE A 74 10.99 -2.37 -1.90
C ILE A 74 11.86 -3.46 -1.25
N LEU A 75 11.30 -4.10 -0.23
CA LEU A 75 11.89 -5.24 0.45
C LEU A 75 11.43 -6.54 -0.21
N GLU A 76 10.13 -6.67 -0.48
CA GLU A 76 9.54 -7.80 -1.18
C GLU A 76 8.15 -7.44 -1.73
N ILE A 77 7.68 -8.26 -2.67
CA ILE A 77 6.38 -8.12 -3.30
C ILE A 77 5.68 -9.47 -3.26
N HIS A 78 4.43 -9.46 -2.81
CA HIS A 78 3.54 -10.61 -2.85
C HIS A 78 2.35 -10.34 -3.77
N GLN A 79 1.79 -11.41 -4.34
CA GLN A 79 0.54 -11.34 -5.08
C GLN A 79 -0.63 -11.64 -4.14
N GLY A 80 -1.50 -10.66 -3.94
CA GLY A 80 -2.76 -10.84 -3.22
C GLY A 80 -3.77 -11.59 -4.09
N ILE A 81 -4.05 -12.85 -3.73
CA ILE A 81 -5.07 -13.69 -4.36
C ILE A 81 -6.39 -13.54 -3.59
N PRO A 82 -7.51 -13.13 -4.24
CA PRO A 82 -8.79 -12.92 -3.55
C PRO A 82 -9.20 -14.09 -2.66
N PHE A 83 -9.71 -13.77 -1.47
CA PHE A 83 -10.13 -14.70 -0.42
C PHE A 83 -9.07 -15.63 0.17
N ASN A 84 -7.81 -15.58 -0.28
CA ASN A 84 -6.75 -16.41 0.30
C ASN A 84 -6.48 -15.97 1.75
N THR A 85 -6.58 -16.91 2.69
CA THR A 85 -6.36 -16.67 4.12
C THR A 85 -4.95 -17.07 4.60
N GLU A 86 -4.10 -17.57 3.71
CA GLU A 86 -2.68 -17.77 4.00
C GLU A 86 -2.03 -16.41 4.27
N VAL A 87 -1.33 -16.32 5.41
CA VAL A 87 -0.69 -15.08 5.84
C VAL A 87 0.67 -14.97 5.15
N MET A 88 0.84 -13.93 4.36
CA MET A 88 2.11 -13.52 3.78
C MET A 88 2.88 -12.74 4.84
N VAL A 89 3.69 -13.40 5.65
CA VAL A 89 4.52 -12.76 6.67
C VAL A 89 5.79 -12.20 6.04
N SER A 90 6.16 -10.97 6.41
CA SER A 90 7.39 -10.36 5.93
C SER A 90 8.61 -11.15 6.40
N ARG A 91 9.59 -11.29 5.51
CA ARG A 91 10.87 -11.97 5.84
C ARG A 91 11.74 -11.19 6.82
N THR A 92 11.46 -9.91 6.99
CA THR A 92 12.25 -8.98 7.79
C THR A 92 11.35 -8.11 8.68
N SER A 93 11.91 -7.62 9.77
CA SER A 93 11.29 -6.62 10.66
C SER A 93 11.56 -5.18 10.25
N ARG A 94 12.11 -4.93 9.05
CA ARG A 94 12.40 -3.58 8.55
C ARG A 94 11.20 -2.89 7.88
N VAL A 95 10.03 -3.52 7.85
CA VAL A 95 8.87 -2.98 7.13
C VAL A 95 8.30 -1.79 7.90
N ARG A 96 8.23 -0.62 7.24
CA ARG A 96 7.61 0.59 7.78
C ARG A 96 6.33 0.96 7.05
N TYR A 97 6.25 0.64 5.76
CA TYR A 97 5.04 0.82 4.97
C TYR A 97 4.74 -0.41 4.11
N VAL A 98 3.46 -0.66 3.90
CA VAL A 98 2.99 -1.64 2.92
C VAL A 98 2.07 -0.93 1.92
N LEU A 99 2.24 -1.21 0.64
CA LEU A 99 1.41 -0.68 -0.44
C LEU A 99 0.57 -1.82 -1.03
N GLU A 100 -0.74 -1.76 -0.86
CA GLU A 100 -1.67 -2.56 -1.66
C GLU A 100 -1.94 -1.80 -2.96
N LEU A 101 -1.55 -2.34 -4.11
CA LEU A 101 -1.61 -1.62 -5.39
C LEU A 101 -2.61 -2.25 -6.36
N ASP A 102 -3.39 -1.40 -7.02
CA ASP A 102 -4.25 -1.78 -8.14
C ASP A 102 -3.39 -2.37 -9.28
N PRO A 103 -3.66 -3.61 -9.74
CA PRO A 103 -2.96 -4.20 -10.89
C PRO A 103 -2.97 -3.33 -12.14
N ALA A 104 -3.98 -2.49 -12.35
CA ALA A 104 -4.01 -1.57 -13.49
C ALA A 104 -3.01 -0.40 -13.37
N LYS A 105 -2.47 -0.14 -12.17
CA LYS A 105 -1.55 0.97 -11.88
C LYS A 105 -0.12 0.51 -11.62
N THR A 106 0.09 -0.76 -11.30
CA THR A 106 1.41 -1.31 -10.93
C THR A 106 2.47 -1.07 -11.99
N ASN A 107 2.19 -1.27 -13.29
CA ASN A 107 3.18 -1.03 -14.34
C ASN A 107 3.67 0.43 -14.34
N LEU A 108 2.75 1.40 -14.31
CA LEU A 108 3.10 2.82 -14.25
C LEU A 108 3.94 3.15 -13.01
N ILE A 109 3.52 2.64 -11.85
CA ILE A 109 4.18 2.88 -10.56
C ILE A 109 5.58 2.26 -10.56
N PHE A 110 5.74 1.01 -10.98
CA PHE A 110 7.02 0.32 -10.95
C PHE A 110 8.01 0.85 -11.98
N THR A 111 7.57 1.20 -13.19
CA THR A 111 8.44 1.86 -14.18
C THR A 111 8.98 3.20 -13.67
N HIS A 112 8.22 3.92 -12.84
CA HIS A 112 8.60 5.23 -12.31
C HIS A 112 8.79 5.22 -10.79
N TYR A 113 9.21 4.08 -10.23
CA TYR A 113 9.17 3.86 -8.77
C TYR A 113 10.00 4.88 -7.99
N GLU A 114 11.14 5.29 -8.53
CA GLU A 114 11.99 6.33 -7.91
C GLU A 114 11.26 7.67 -7.74
N SER A 115 10.52 8.10 -8.77
CA SER A 115 9.71 9.32 -8.71
C SER A 115 8.51 9.15 -7.77
N PHE A 116 7.88 7.98 -7.81
CA PHE A 116 6.78 7.62 -6.93
C PHE A 116 7.20 7.67 -5.46
N ARG A 117 8.23 6.90 -5.08
CA ARG A 117 8.69 6.77 -3.69
C ARG A 117 9.16 8.11 -3.14
N ARG A 118 9.86 8.93 -3.92
CA ARG A 118 10.30 10.27 -3.48
C ARG A 118 9.12 11.21 -3.22
N SER A 119 8.11 11.20 -4.10
CA SER A 119 6.89 12.01 -3.94
C SER A 119 6.07 11.56 -2.74
N LEU A 120 5.91 10.25 -2.56
CA LEU A 120 5.20 9.65 -1.45
C LEU A 120 5.92 9.94 -0.12
N LYS A 121 7.22 9.68 -0.02
CA LYS A 121 8.06 9.97 1.17
C LYS A 121 7.89 11.40 1.63
N LYS A 122 8.03 12.36 0.72
CA LYS A 122 7.88 13.79 1.02
C LYS A 122 6.50 14.13 1.60
N LYS A 123 5.44 13.46 1.12
CA LYS A 123 4.06 13.71 1.59
C LYS A 123 3.77 13.05 2.93
N LEU A 124 4.28 11.85 3.18
CA LEU A 124 4.22 11.19 4.48
C LEU A 124 4.96 12.02 5.55
N GLN A 125 6.20 12.41 5.27
CA GLN A 125 7.01 13.23 6.18
C GLN A 125 6.35 14.57 6.54
N ARG A 126 5.70 15.24 5.57
CA ARG A 126 4.94 16.48 5.83
C ARG A 126 3.75 16.29 6.77
N ARG A 127 3.26 15.05 6.91
CA ARG A 127 2.20 14.66 7.84
C ARG A 127 2.75 14.08 9.15
N GLY A 128 4.07 14.03 9.32
CA GLY A 128 4.71 13.39 10.47
C GLY A 128 4.55 11.86 10.49
N LEU A 129 4.36 11.25 9.32
CA LEU A 129 4.15 9.82 9.13
C LEU A 129 5.42 9.12 8.62
#